data_AF-A0A423J067-F1
#
_entry.id   AF-A0A423J067-F1
#
_cell.length_a   1.000
_cell.length_b   1.000
_cell.length_c   1.000
_cell.angle_alpha   90.00
_cell.angle_beta   90.00
_cell.angle_gamma   90.00
#
_symmetry.space_group_name_H-M   'P 1'
#
loop_
_entity.id
_entity.type
_entity.pdbx_description
1 polymer ?
#
loop_
_entity_poly.entity_id
_entity_poly.type
_entity_poly.pdbx_seq_one_letter_code
_entity_poly.pdbx_strand_id
1 'polypeptide(L)'
;MPNNRKEWAQRLPEFLVEAESLLIKTEECLSHLQLISNDKDAIDCMLSTLLKLANKADALALAAVSEFSLHIHGLLSHAQNHMDLHDQALSALKDCLTLIAWQLELIDQKTGQLSLDDSEQTSLIEAFAFQVGQSQFQPPAHSKPFTLVSFAGRQA
;
A
#
# COMPACT_ATOMS: atom_id res chain seq x y z
N MET A 1 -3.83 -21.86 1.04
CA MET A 1 -4.47 -22.78 0.07
C MET A 1 -3.90 -22.47 -1.30
N PRO A 2 -3.66 -23.45 -2.20
CA PRO A 2 -3.22 -23.14 -3.55
C PRO A 2 -4.38 -22.46 -4.27
N ASN A 3 -4.28 -21.14 -4.42
CA ASN A 3 -5.26 -20.35 -5.15
C ASN A 3 -5.40 -20.97 -6.54
N ASN A 4 -6.59 -21.42 -6.91
CA ASN A 4 -6.83 -22.08 -8.17
C ASN A 4 -6.47 -21.10 -9.28
N ARG A 5 -5.39 -21.36 -10.05
CA ARG A 5 -4.86 -20.42 -11.04
C ARG A 5 -5.93 -19.90 -12.01
N LYS A 6 -6.98 -20.69 -12.26
CA LYS A 6 -8.15 -20.30 -13.06
C LYS A 6 -9.04 -19.25 -12.37
N GLU A 7 -9.29 -19.36 -11.08
CA GLU A 7 -10.04 -18.37 -10.30
C GLU A 7 -9.24 -17.08 -10.15
N TRP A 8 -7.92 -17.19 -9.94
CA TRP A 8 -7.04 -16.03 -9.87
C TRP A 8 -7.04 -15.24 -11.20
N ALA A 9 -6.96 -15.93 -12.34
CA ALA A 9 -6.98 -15.29 -13.67
C ALA A 9 -8.32 -14.60 -13.99
N GLN A 10 -9.42 -15.00 -13.35
CA GLN A 10 -10.73 -14.33 -13.49
C GLN A 10 -10.86 -13.15 -12.54
N ARG A 11 -10.33 -13.27 -11.32
CA ARG A 11 -10.44 -12.24 -10.28
C ARG A 11 -9.48 -11.07 -10.49
N LEU A 12 -8.34 -11.25 -11.15
CA LEU A 12 -7.37 -10.17 -11.35
C LEU A 12 -7.93 -9.03 -12.22
N PRO A 13 -8.52 -9.27 -13.41
CA PRO A 13 -9.12 -8.19 -14.21
C PRO A 13 -10.20 -7.42 -13.45
N GLU A 14 -11.07 -8.12 -12.72
CA GLU A 14 -12.11 -7.50 -11.88
C GLU A 14 -11.49 -6.62 -10.78
N PHE A 15 -10.42 -7.11 -10.15
CA PHE A 15 -9.67 -6.33 -9.17
C PHE A 15 -9.05 -5.08 -9.78
N LEU A 16 -8.43 -5.15 -10.97
CA LEU A 16 -7.77 -3.99 -11.58
C LEU A 16 -8.78 -2.86 -11.86
N VAL A 17 -9.98 -3.18 -12.36
CA VAL A 17 -11.06 -2.20 -12.56
C VAL A 17 -11.51 -1.58 -11.24
N GLU A 18 -11.65 -2.40 -10.19
CA GLU A 18 -12.01 -1.89 -8.88
C GLU A 18 -10.88 -1.04 -8.26
N ALA A 19 -9.63 -1.44 -8.44
CA ALA A 19 -8.46 -0.73 -7.93
C ALA A 19 -8.29 0.63 -8.61
N GLU A 20 -8.55 0.73 -9.91
CA GLU A 20 -8.63 2.02 -10.63
C GLU A 20 -9.72 2.92 -10.04
N SER A 21 -10.91 2.37 -9.77
CA SER A 21 -12.00 3.12 -9.13
C SER A 21 -11.63 3.61 -7.72
N LEU A 22 -10.88 2.80 -6.96
CA LEU A 22 -10.37 3.19 -5.64
C LEU A 22 -9.29 4.28 -5.76
N LEU A 23 -8.41 4.21 -6.76
CA LEU A 23 -7.40 5.24 -6.99
C LEU A 23 -8.02 6.58 -7.36
N ILE A 24 -9.01 6.61 -8.25
CA ILE A 24 -9.77 7.83 -8.59
C ILE A 24 -10.34 8.45 -7.30
N LYS A 25 -10.92 7.63 -6.43
CA LYS A 25 -11.45 8.10 -5.15
C LYS A 25 -10.36 8.63 -4.21
N THR A 26 -9.16 8.05 -4.20
CA THR A 26 -8.02 8.64 -3.46
C THR A 26 -7.61 9.99 -4.03
N GLU A 27 -7.59 10.15 -5.36
CA GLU A 27 -7.26 11.44 -6.00
C GLU A 27 -8.32 12.52 -5.72
N GLU A 28 -9.60 12.16 -5.71
CA GLU A 28 -10.69 13.04 -5.29
C GLU A 28 -10.46 13.50 -3.84
N CYS A 29 -10.26 12.56 -2.91
CA CYS A 29 -10.05 12.89 -1.49
C CYS A 29 -8.74 13.69 -1.28
N LEU A 30 -7.70 13.47 -2.09
CA LEU A 30 -6.50 14.33 -2.10
C LEU A 30 -6.81 15.76 -2.56
N SER A 31 -7.63 15.92 -3.61
CA SER A 31 -8.02 17.22 -4.15
C SER A 31 -8.82 18.03 -3.11
N HIS A 32 -9.67 17.36 -2.33
CA HIS A 32 -10.34 17.97 -1.18
C HIS A 32 -9.35 18.46 -0.12
N LEU A 33 -8.35 17.64 0.23
CA LEU A 33 -7.35 17.99 1.24
C LEU A 33 -6.43 19.14 0.81
N GLN A 34 -6.18 19.31 -0.50
CA GLN A 34 -5.45 20.45 -1.03
C GLN A 34 -6.22 21.78 -0.88
N LEU A 35 -7.54 21.73 -0.74
CA LEU A 35 -8.38 22.91 -0.50
C LEU A 35 -8.61 23.14 1.00
N ILE A 36 -8.77 22.05 1.76
CA ILE A 36 -9.09 22.06 3.19
C ILE A 36 -8.19 21.01 3.87
N SER A 37 -7.05 21.43 4.40
CA SER A 37 -5.99 20.53 4.91
C SER A 37 -6.37 19.64 6.10
N ASN A 38 -7.51 19.87 6.72
CA ASN A 38 -8.07 19.06 7.81
C ASN A 38 -9.50 18.58 7.55
N ASP A 39 -9.90 18.47 6.28
CA ASP A 39 -11.18 17.89 5.91
C ASP A 39 -11.27 16.44 6.40
N LYS A 40 -11.94 16.25 7.54
CA LYS A 40 -12.06 14.97 8.21
C LYS A 40 -12.77 13.93 7.33
N ASP A 41 -13.74 14.35 6.53
CA ASP A 41 -14.48 13.44 5.65
C ASP A 41 -13.57 12.95 4.52
N ALA A 42 -12.71 13.82 3.98
CA ALA A 42 -11.71 13.46 2.99
C ALA A 42 -10.61 12.54 3.57
N ILE A 43 -10.17 12.77 4.81
CA ILE A 43 -9.22 11.88 5.51
C ILE A 43 -9.84 10.50 5.76
N ASP A 44 -11.05 10.43 6.32
CA ASP A 44 -11.74 9.18 6.62
C ASP A 44 -12.07 8.41 5.31
N CYS A 45 -12.42 9.14 4.25
CA CYS A 45 -12.53 8.61 2.88
C CYS A 45 -11.21 7.97 2.41
N MET A 46 -10.10 8.70 2.49
CA MET A 46 -8.79 8.26 2.03
C MET A 46 -8.35 7.00 2.76
N LEU A 47 -8.44 7.00 4.09
CA LEU A 47 -8.09 5.84 4.94
C LEU A 47 -8.92 4.61 4.58
N SER A 48 -10.24 4.73 4.52
CA SER A 48 -11.11 3.60 4.17
C SER A 48 -10.84 3.06 2.77
N THR A 49 -10.49 3.93 1.82
CA THR A 49 -10.18 3.58 0.42
C THR A 49 -8.84 2.84 0.32
N LEU A 50 -7.78 3.34 0.97
CA LEU A 50 -6.47 2.69 1.04
C LEU A 50 -6.56 1.30 1.71
N LEU A 51 -7.29 1.20 2.82
CA LEU A 51 -7.49 -0.08 3.51
C LEU A 51 -8.26 -1.08 2.63
N LYS A 52 -9.27 -0.61 1.88
CA LYS A 52 -10.02 -1.45 0.95
C LYS A 52 -9.13 -1.95 -0.20
N LEU A 53 -8.26 -1.09 -0.74
CA LEU A 53 -7.29 -1.46 -1.77
C LEU A 53 -6.31 -2.52 -1.24
N ALA A 54 -5.73 -2.28 -0.06
CA ALA A 54 -4.79 -3.19 0.58
C ALA A 54 -5.37 -4.59 0.77
N ASN A 55 -6.59 -4.69 1.32
CA ASN A 55 -7.26 -5.96 1.58
C ASN A 55 -7.57 -6.73 0.28
N LYS A 56 -7.89 -6.01 -0.80
CA LYS A 56 -8.17 -6.63 -2.10
C LYS A 56 -6.91 -7.13 -2.79
N ALA A 57 -5.84 -6.37 -2.71
CA ALA A 57 -4.52 -6.78 -3.19
C ALA A 57 -4.01 -8.02 -2.44
N ASP A 58 -4.15 -8.04 -1.11
CA ASP A 58 -3.79 -9.19 -0.27
C ASP A 58 -4.57 -10.46 -0.66
N ALA A 59 -5.89 -10.32 -0.89
CA ALA A 59 -6.75 -11.43 -1.33
C ALA A 59 -6.36 -12.02 -2.70
N LEU A 60 -5.46 -11.37 -3.45
CA LEU A 60 -4.86 -11.84 -4.70
C LEU A 60 -3.36 -12.13 -4.59
N ALA A 61 -2.79 -12.06 -3.38
CA ALA A 61 -1.37 -12.19 -3.09
C ALA A 61 -0.48 -11.15 -3.81
N LEU A 62 -1.01 -9.95 -4.06
CA LEU A 62 -0.29 -8.81 -4.60
C LEU A 62 0.38 -8.03 -3.46
N ALA A 63 1.40 -8.65 -2.84
CA ALA A 63 2.00 -8.18 -1.60
C ALA A 63 2.52 -6.73 -1.69
N ALA A 64 3.26 -6.38 -2.76
CA ALA A 64 3.81 -5.03 -2.93
C ALA A 64 2.74 -3.93 -2.88
N VAL A 65 1.61 -4.11 -3.60
CA VAL A 65 0.50 -3.14 -3.59
C VAL A 65 -0.18 -3.11 -2.23
N SER A 66 -0.38 -4.28 -1.60
CA SER A 66 -1.04 -4.39 -0.30
C SER A 66 -0.25 -3.70 0.81
N GLU A 67 1.02 -4.07 0.95
CA GLU A 67 1.92 -3.57 1.99
C GLU A 67 2.17 -2.07 1.83
N PHE A 68 2.40 -1.59 0.61
CA PHE A 68 2.59 -0.17 0.34
C PHE A 68 1.33 0.65 0.69
N SER A 69 0.14 0.16 0.32
CA SER A 69 -1.13 0.80 0.69
C SER A 69 -1.33 0.86 2.22
N LEU A 70 -0.94 -0.20 2.95
CA LEU A 70 -1.01 -0.23 4.41
C LEU A 70 -0.01 0.72 5.08
N HIS A 71 1.19 0.88 4.52
CA HIS A 71 2.16 1.86 5.03
C HIS A 71 1.63 3.28 4.90
N ILE A 72 1.09 3.65 3.74
CA ILE A 72 0.48 4.97 3.53
C ILE A 72 -0.69 5.18 4.49
N HIS A 73 -1.57 4.17 4.62
CA HIS A 73 -2.69 4.20 5.58
C HIS A 73 -2.20 4.44 7.02
N GLY A 74 -1.16 3.71 7.45
CA GLY A 74 -0.61 3.83 8.80
C GLY A 74 -0.05 5.23 9.08
N LEU A 75 0.72 5.78 8.14
CA LEU A 75 1.26 7.14 8.24
C LEU A 75 0.15 8.20 8.30
N LEU A 76 -0.83 8.11 7.41
CA LEU A 76 -1.96 9.04 7.38
C LEU A 76 -2.83 8.94 8.65
N SER A 77 -3.08 7.73 9.13
CA SER A 77 -3.86 7.49 10.36
C SER A 77 -3.17 8.05 11.61
N HIS A 78 -1.84 8.14 11.60
CA HIS A 78 -1.11 8.82 12.65
C HIS A 78 -1.19 10.35 12.50
N ALA A 79 -1.03 10.86 11.28
CA ALA A 79 -1.04 12.29 10.98
C ALA A 79 -2.37 12.97 11.36
N GLN A 80 -3.51 12.31 11.13
CA GLN A 80 -4.85 12.88 11.37
C GLN A 80 -5.08 13.35 12.82
N ASN A 81 -4.36 12.78 13.78
CA ASN A 81 -4.55 13.09 15.20
C ASN A 81 -3.79 14.34 15.65
N HIS A 82 -2.83 14.81 14.85
CA HIS A 82 -1.80 15.73 15.32
C HIS A 82 -1.41 16.85 14.35
N MET A 83 -1.84 16.82 13.08
CA MET A 83 -1.38 17.80 12.08
C MET A 83 -2.47 18.21 11.07
N ASP A 84 -2.45 19.49 10.69
CA ASP A 84 -2.97 19.93 9.38
C ASP A 84 -2.02 19.37 8.32
N LEU A 85 -2.53 18.62 7.34
CA LEU A 85 -1.72 18.11 6.25
C LEU A 85 -1.28 19.28 5.36
N HIS A 86 -0.05 19.73 5.54
CA HIS A 86 0.52 20.83 4.75
C HIS A 86 0.91 20.36 3.34
N ASP A 87 1.12 21.32 2.43
CA ASP A 87 1.33 21.07 1.00
C ASP A 87 2.40 20.01 0.68
N GLN A 88 3.50 19.98 1.44
CA GLN A 88 4.56 18.99 1.25
C GLN A 88 4.12 17.56 1.63
N ALA A 89 3.31 17.41 2.68
CA ALA A 89 2.74 16.11 3.05
C ALA A 89 1.76 15.62 1.98
N LEU A 90 0.93 16.53 1.45
CA LEU A 90 0.00 16.21 0.37
C LEU A 90 0.73 15.89 -0.95
N SER A 91 1.84 16.57 -1.23
CA SER A 91 2.69 16.24 -2.39
C SER A 91 3.32 14.86 -2.23
N ALA A 92 3.89 14.53 -1.08
CA ALA A 92 4.47 13.21 -0.83
C ALA A 92 3.41 12.09 -0.90
N LEU A 93 2.20 12.35 -0.40
CA LEU A 93 1.07 11.43 -0.54
C LEU A 93 0.70 11.23 -2.01
N LYS A 94 0.67 12.29 -2.82
CA LYS A 94 0.43 12.20 -4.27
C LYS A 94 1.44 11.30 -4.96
N ASP A 95 2.72 11.45 -4.63
CA ASP A 95 3.79 10.63 -5.22
C ASP A 95 3.61 9.15 -4.86
N CYS A 96 3.19 8.87 -3.61
CA CYS A 96 2.83 7.51 -3.20
C CYS A 96 1.65 6.94 -4.01
N LEU A 97 0.57 7.71 -4.18
CA LEU A 97 -0.60 7.28 -4.97
C LEU A 97 -0.24 7.07 -6.45
N THR A 98 0.65 7.90 -6.99
CA THR A 98 1.17 7.76 -8.36
C THR A 98 1.92 6.45 -8.52
N LEU A 99 2.74 6.07 -7.53
CA LEU A 99 3.42 4.78 -7.57
C LEU A 99 2.42 3.60 -7.50
N ILE A 100 1.35 3.68 -6.69
CA ILE A 100 0.30 2.64 -6.70
C ILE A 100 -0.31 2.50 -8.11
N ALA A 101 -0.61 3.62 -8.78
CA ALA A 101 -1.14 3.59 -10.14
C ALA A 101 -0.20 2.86 -11.11
N TRP A 102 1.10 3.17 -11.06
CA TRP A 102 2.10 2.47 -11.88
C TRP A 102 2.24 1.00 -11.50
N GLN A 103 2.21 0.65 -10.21
CA GLN A 103 2.25 -0.75 -9.79
C GLN A 103 1.09 -1.53 -10.38
N LEU A 104 -0.14 -0.98 -10.35
CA LEU A 104 -1.31 -1.65 -10.93
C LEU A 104 -1.20 -1.81 -12.45
N GLU A 105 -0.68 -0.81 -13.16
CA GLU A 105 -0.47 -0.86 -14.61
C GLU A 105 0.60 -1.90 -15.00
N LEU A 106 1.62 -2.08 -14.18
CA LEU A 106 2.76 -2.97 -14.44
C LEU A 106 2.54 -4.42 -13.97
N ILE A 107 1.43 -4.74 -13.30
CA ILE A 107 1.11 -6.12 -12.95
C ILE A 107 0.95 -6.95 -14.24
N ASP A 108 1.76 -8.01 -14.36
CA ASP A 108 1.56 -8.97 -15.42
C ASP A 108 0.21 -9.68 -15.22
N GLN A 109 -0.73 -9.46 -16.14
CA GLN A 109 -2.10 -9.94 -16.02
C GLN A 109 -2.23 -11.47 -16.09
N LYS A 110 -1.19 -12.19 -16.53
CA LYS A 110 -1.19 -13.66 -16.66
C LYS A 110 -0.62 -14.34 -15.41
N THR A 111 0.32 -13.68 -14.74
CA THR A 111 1.14 -14.26 -13.67
C THR A 111 0.95 -13.56 -12.32
N GLY A 112 0.49 -12.31 -12.33
CA GLY A 112 0.32 -11.48 -11.15
C GLY A 112 1.62 -10.88 -10.65
N GLN A 113 2.71 -11.11 -11.37
CA GLN A 113 4.02 -10.65 -10.96
C GLN A 113 4.15 -9.16 -11.22
N LEU A 114 4.73 -8.49 -10.23
CA LEU A 114 5.20 -7.13 -10.32
C LEU A 114 6.72 -7.17 -10.17
N SER A 115 7.44 -6.90 -11.25
CA SER A 115 8.91 -6.92 -11.24
C SER A 115 9.45 -5.54 -10.91
N LEU A 116 9.21 -5.09 -9.67
CA LEU A 116 9.76 -3.85 -9.13
C LEU A 116 10.61 -4.19 -7.92
N ASP A 117 11.72 -3.49 -7.76
CA ASP A 117 12.42 -3.47 -6.47
C ASP A 117 11.70 -2.52 -5.50
N ASP A 118 11.97 -2.70 -4.20
CA ASP A 118 11.28 -1.96 -3.15
C ASP A 118 11.94 -0.60 -2.82
N SER A 119 12.97 -0.18 -3.57
CA SER A 119 13.73 1.04 -3.24
C SER A 119 12.91 2.31 -3.41
N GLU A 120 12.10 2.38 -4.46
CA GLU A 120 11.22 3.52 -4.73
C GLU A 120 10.11 3.61 -3.69
N GLN A 121 9.46 2.47 -3.36
CA GLN A 121 8.46 2.39 -2.29
C GLN A 121 9.04 2.88 -0.96
N THR A 122 10.22 2.37 -0.59
CA THR A 122 10.91 2.76 0.66
C THR A 122 11.18 4.26 0.69
N SER A 123 11.71 4.81 -0.40
CA SER A 123 12.04 6.24 -0.50
C SER A 123 10.80 7.13 -0.37
N LEU A 124 9.68 6.74 -1.00
CA LEU A 124 8.42 7.48 -0.92
C LEU A 124 7.79 7.41 0.47
N ILE A 125 7.82 6.23 1.11
CA ILE A 125 7.35 6.08 2.49
C ILE A 125 8.18 6.93 3.45
N GLU A 126 9.51 6.92 3.33
CA GLU A 126 10.39 7.74 4.16
C GLU A 126 10.12 9.24 3.94
N ALA A 127 9.96 9.67 2.69
CA ALA A 127 9.62 11.04 2.36
C ALA A 127 8.28 11.44 2.98
N PHE A 128 7.24 10.61 2.85
CA PHE A 128 5.93 10.91 3.44
C PHE A 128 5.98 10.89 4.97
N ALA A 129 6.64 9.90 5.57
CA ALA A 129 6.82 9.78 7.02
C ALA A 129 7.51 11.02 7.61
N PHE A 130 8.54 11.53 6.93
CA PHE A 130 9.21 12.77 7.31
C PHE A 130 8.25 13.96 7.35
N GLN A 131 7.38 14.11 6.33
CA GLN A 131 6.42 15.21 6.28
C GLN A 131 5.35 15.11 7.38
N VAL A 132 4.96 13.90 7.78
CA VAL A 132 3.93 13.70 8.83
C VAL A 132 4.52 13.59 10.25
N GLY A 133 5.78 14.01 10.45
CA GLY A 133 6.43 14.02 11.76
C GLY A 133 6.80 12.64 12.31
N GLN A 134 6.81 11.62 11.46
CA GLN A 134 7.20 10.24 11.79
C GLN A 134 8.63 10.00 11.31
N SER A 135 9.62 10.51 12.04
CA SER A 135 11.04 10.42 11.64
C SER A 135 11.65 9.01 11.74
N GLN A 136 10.88 7.98 12.13
CA GLN A 136 11.34 6.59 12.20
C GLN A 136 10.28 5.67 11.59
N PHE A 137 10.41 5.39 10.30
CA PHE A 137 9.68 4.29 9.68
C PHE A 137 10.14 2.97 10.32
N GLN A 138 9.25 2.33 11.08
CA GLN A 138 9.40 0.91 11.42
C GLN A 138 8.48 0.13 10.46
N PRO A 139 9.03 -0.64 9.51
CA PRO A 139 8.19 -1.54 8.75
C PRO A 139 7.45 -2.48 9.72
N PRO A 140 6.17 -2.82 9.47
CA PRO A 140 5.46 -3.80 10.26
C PRO A 140 6.30 -5.07 10.26
N ALA A 141 6.65 -5.56 11.45
CA ALA A 141 7.52 -6.70 11.62
C ALA A 141 6.94 -7.90 10.85
N HIS A 142 7.51 -8.18 9.68
CA HIS A 142 7.19 -9.35 8.89
C HIS A 142 7.34 -10.58 9.79
N SER A 143 6.33 -11.43 9.73
CA SER A 143 6.22 -12.65 10.52
C SER A 143 7.53 -13.46 10.42
N LYS A 144 8.08 -13.82 11.59
CA LYS A 144 9.37 -14.48 11.79
C LYS A 144 9.81 -15.37 10.61
N PRO A 145 11.06 -15.27 10.13
CA PRO A 145 11.59 -16.27 9.23
C PRO A 145 11.55 -17.62 9.95
N PHE A 146 10.96 -18.62 9.31
CA PHE A 146 11.00 -20.00 9.78
C PHE A 146 12.47 -20.41 9.93
N THR A 147 12.95 -20.52 11.17
CA THR A 147 14.26 -21.08 11.48
C THR A 147 14.27 -22.53 11.02
N LEU A 148 15.06 -22.81 9.99
CA LEU A 148 15.28 -24.15 9.47
C LEU A 148 16.07 -24.93 10.53
N VAL A 149 15.39 -25.80 11.27
CA VAL A 149 16.03 -26.69 12.25
C VAL A 149 16.92 -27.65 11.48
N SER A 150 18.24 -27.50 11.62
CA SER A 150 19.22 -28.44 11.09
C SER A 150 19.15 -29.73 11.91
N PHE A 151 18.63 -30.79 11.31
CA PHE A 151 18.61 -32.13 11.90
C PHE A 151 20.02 -32.74 11.78
N ALA A 152 20.84 -32.60 12.82
CA ALA A 152 22.08 -33.35 12.93
C ALA A 152 21.73 -34.81 13.28
N GLY A 153 21.84 -35.69 12.27
CA GLY A 153 21.69 -37.13 12.44
C GLY A 153 22.70 -37.69 13.44
N ARG A 154 22.20 -38.36 14.49
CA ARG A 154 23.02 -39.31 15.26
C ARG A 154 23.17 -40.58 14.42
N GLN A 155 24.38 -40.82 13.95
CA GLN A 155 24.81 -42.14 13.50
C GLN A 155 25.12 -43.04 14.71
N ALA A 156 24.67 -44.29 14.58
CA ALA A 156 25.13 -45.56 15.17
C ALA A 156 25.62 -45.56 16.63
#